data_AF-A0A1H7NJ94-F1
#
_entry.id   AF-A0A1H7NJ94-F1
#
_cell.length_a   1.000
_cell.length_b   1.000
_cell.length_c   1.000
_cell.angle_alpha   90.00
_cell.angle_beta   90.00
_cell.angle_gamma   90.00
#
_symmetry.space_group_name_H-M   'P 1'
#
loop_
_entity.id
_entity.type
_entity.pdbx_description
1 polymer ?
#
loop_
_entity_poly.entity_id
_entity_poly.type
_entity_poly.pdbx_seq_one_letter_code
_entity_poly.pdbx_strand_id
1 'polypeptide(L)'
;MKTATYIKYMALHGKIVNVDAKMSSDLLAALGRVGNNVNQIAHRANITECITQEDLNSLMKWRDELRHTSRAYLSTIHSALGCST
;
A
#
# COMPACT_ATOMS: atom_id res chain seq x y z
N MET A 1 17.00 3.94 -18.97
CA MET A 1 18.21 3.17 -18.59
C MET A 1 19.28 3.34 -19.67
N LYS A 2 20.57 3.41 -19.32
CA LYS A 2 21.67 3.51 -20.31
C LYS A 2 21.93 2.14 -20.96
N THR A 3 22.36 2.12 -22.22
CA THR A 3 22.56 0.89 -23.02
C THR A 3 23.50 -0.12 -22.36
N ALA A 4 24.64 0.34 -21.81
CA ALA A 4 25.58 -0.55 -21.10
C ALA A 4 24.94 -1.21 -19.86
N THR A 5 24.09 -0.47 -19.13
CA THR A 5 23.34 -1.00 -17.99
C THR A 5 22.30 -2.02 -18.45
N TYR A 6 21.59 -1.75 -19.54
CA TYR A 6 20.62 -2.70 -20.13
C TYR A 6 21.28 -4.02 -20.50
N ILE A 7 22.37 -3.97 -21.28
CA ILE A 7 23.07 -5.16 -21.77
C ILE A 7 23.61 -5.97 -20.60
N LYS A 8 24.28 -5.33 -19.63
CA LYS A 8 24.78 -6.02 -18.43
C LYS A 8 23.66 -6.71 -17.66
N TYR A 9 22.53 -6.02 -17.48
CA TYR A 9 21.41 -6.56 -16.71
C TYR A 9 20.73 -7.74 -17.43
N MET A 10 20.48 -7.64 -18.74
CA MET A 10 19.95 -8.74 -19.54
C MET A 10 20.89 -9.95 -19.57
N ALA A 11 22.21 -9.72 -19.71
CA ALA A 11 23.18 -10.81 -19.75
C ALA A 11 23.28 -11.57 -18.42
N LEU A 12 23.08 -10.89 -17.28
CA LEU A 12 23.14 -11.51 -15.95
C LEU A 12 21.82 -12.15 -15.51
N HIS A 13 20.68 -11.52 -15.83
CA HIS A 13 19.38 -11.87 -15.23
C HIS A 13 18.38 -12.45 -16.24
N GLY A 14 18.66 -12.41 -17.54
CA GLY A 14 17.84 -13.02 -18.60
C GLY A 14 16.49 -12.35 -18.86
N LYS A 15 16.01 -11.46 -17.98
CA LYS A 15 14.80 -10.67 -18.16
C LYS A 15 14.90 -9.30 -17.48
N ILE A 16 14.20 -8.31 -18.02
CA ILE A 16 13.93 -7.03 -17.37
C ILE A 16 12.42 -6.89 -17.24
N VAL A 17 11.93 -6.78 -16.01
CA VAL A 17 10.53 -6.47 -15.72
C VAL A 17 10.45 -5.01 -15.33
N ASN A 18 9.73 -4.21 -16.13
CA ASN A 18 9.46 -2.82 -15.79
C ASN A 18 8.13 -2.75 -15.04
N VAL A 19 8.19 -2.55 -13.73
CA VAL A 19 6.99 -2.39 -12.88
C VAL A 19 6.68 -0.91 -12.75
N ASP A 20 5.56 -0.46 -13.30
CA ASP A 20 5.04 0.87 -13.02
C ASP A 20 4.49 0.90 -11.58
N ALA A 21 5.14 1.67 -10.72
CA ALA A 21 4.75 1.81 -9.32
C ALA A 21 3.52 2.72 -9.12
N LYS A 22 2.75 3.06 -10.16
CA LYS A 22 1.52 3.86 -10.02
C LYS A 22 0.54 3.30 -8.98
N MET A 23 0.43 1.99 -8.81
CA MET A 23 -0.39 1.40 -7.74
C MET A 23 0.15 1.68 -6.32
N SER A 24 1.45 2.01 -6.18
CA SER A 24 2.04 2.41 -4.90
C SER A 24 1.54 3.77 -4.43
N SER A 25 1.25 4.71 -5.36
CA SER A 25 0.68 6.00 -4.97
C SER A 25 -0.74 5.87 -4.44
N ASP A 26 -1.53 4.94 -4.98
CA ASP A 26 -2.88 4.67 -4.49
C ASP A 26 -2.86 4.06 -3.07
N LEU A 27 -1.89 3.16 -2.81
CA LEU A 27 -1.66 2.61 -1.48
C LEU A 27 -1.19 3.69 -0.48
N LEU A 28 -0.25 4.55 -0.87
CA LEU A 28 0.19 5.67 -0.04
C LEU A 28 -0.97 6.65 0.25
N ALA A 29 -1.81 6.95 -0.75
CA ALA A 29 -2.97 7.81 -0.56
C ALA A 29 -3.98 7.19 0.40
N ALA A 30 -4.24 5.88 0.29
CA ALA A 30 -5.09 5.16 1.22
C ALA A 30 -4.53 5.21 2.65
N LEU A 31 -3.23 4.95 2.83
CA LEU A 31 -2.55 5.07 4.12
C LEU A 31 -2.66 6.47 4.72
N GLY A 32 -2.47 7.52 3.90
CA GLY A 32 -2.61 8.91 4.33
C GLY A 32 -4.01 9.24 4.84
N ARG A 33 -5.06 8.78 4.12
CA ARG A 33 -6.45 8.94 4.57
C ARG A 33 -6.70 8.22 5.90
N VAL A 34 -6.24 6.98 6.05
CA VAL A 34 -6.38 6.23 7.30
C VAL A 34 -5.67 6.94 8.45
N GLY A 35 -4.42 7.38 8.26
CA GLY A 35 -3.66 8.11 9.28
C GLY A 35 -4.36 9.38 9.74
N ASN A 36 -4.89 10.18 8.80
CA ASN A 36 -5.65 11.39 9.13
C ASN A 36 -6.92 11.07 9.94
N ASN A 37 -7.62 10.01 9.57
CA ASN A 37 -8.85 9.61 10.25
C ASN A 37 -8.57 9.06 11.67
N VAL A 38 -7.52 8.24 11.84
CA VAL A 38 -7.08 7.79 13.17
C VAL A 38 -6.70 8.98 14.05
N ASN A 39 -6.00 9.97 13.49
CA ASN A 39 -5.62 11.17 14.23
C ASN A 39 -6.85 11.98 14.69
N GLN A 40 -7.90 12.05 13.87
CA GLN A 40 -9.16 12.69 14.26
C GLN A 40 -9.84 11.95 15.42
N ILE A 41 -9.89 10.62 15.37
CA ILE A 41 -10.44 9.81 16.47
C ILE A 41 -9.62 10.01 17.73
N ALA A 42 -8.29 9.97 17.65
CA ALA A 42 -7.42 10.20 18.78
C ALA A 42 -7.64 11.61 19.38
N HIS A 43 -7.73 12.64 18.55
CA HIS A 43 -7.97 13.99 19.02
C HIS A 43 -9.33 14.12 19.71
N ARG A 44 -10.39 13.57 19.11
CA ARG A 44 -11.72 13.55 19.73
C ARG A 44 -11.71 12.78 21.05
N ALA A 45 -11.14 11.58 21.07
CA ALA A 45 -11.06 10.75 22.27
C ALA A 45 -10.27 11.41 23.40
N ASN A 46 -9.22 12.17 23.08
CA ASN A 46 -8.47 12.96 24.05
C ASN A 46 -9.31 14.12 24.64
N ILE A 47 -10.22 14.70 23.86
CA ILE A 47 -11.12 15.78 24.32
C ILE A 47 -12.28 15.22 25.13
N THR A 48 -12.88 14.12 24.67
CA THR A 48 -14.09 13.54 25.29
C THR A 48 -13.78 12.51 26.37
N GLU A 49 -12.51 12.19 26.57
CA GLU A 49 -12.00 11.11 27.44
C GLU A 49 -12.69 9.75 27.18
N CYS A 50 -13.18 9.55 25.96
CA CYS A 50 -13.93 8.34 25.60
C CYS A 50 -13.72 7.97 24.14
N ILE A 51 -13.67 6.67 23.88
CA ILE A 51 -13.70 6.10 22.53
C ILE A 51 -15.07 5.47 22.34
N THR A 52 -15.78 5.84 21.28
CA THR A 52 -17.13 5.33 21.02
C THR A 52 -17.08 4.02 20.22
N GLN A 53 -18.18 3.27 20.23
CA GLN A 53 -18.30 2.09 19.35
C GLN A 53 -18.24 2.47 17.87
N GLU A 54 -18.71 3.67 17.51
CA GLU A 54 -18.63 4.20 16.15
C GLU A 54 -17.19 4.46 15.71
N ASP A 55 -16.34 4.94 16.63
CA ASP A 55 -14.89 5.07 16.40
C ASP A 55 -14.27 3.72 16.08
N LEU A 56 -14.58 2.71 16.89
CA LEU A 56 -14.05 1.37 16.70
C LEU A 56 -14.51 0.75 15.37
N ASN A 57 -15.79 0.92 15.03
CA ASN A 57 -16.35 0.44 13.77
C ASN A 57 -15.69 1.12 12.57
N SER A 58 -15.45 2.42 12.65
CA SER A 58 -14.77 3.20 11.60
C SER A 58 -13.31 2.74 11.41
N LEU A 59 -12.59 2.53 12.52
CA LEU A 59 -11.23 1.98 12.50
C LEU A 59 -11.17 0.59 11.85
N MET A 60 -12.10 -0.30 12.21
CA MET A 60 -12.17 -1.64 11.63
C MET A 60 -12.43 -1.60 10.12
N LYS A 61 -13.32 -0.72 9.67
CA LYS A 61 -13.61 -0.53 8.25
C LYS A 61 -12.36 -0.08 7.48
N TRP A 62 -11.67 0.95 7.96
CA TRP A 62 -10.46 1.46 7.32
C TRP A 62 -9.31 0.46 7.32
N ARG A 63 -9.18 -0.34 8.39
CA ARG A 63 -8.24 -1.47 8.43
C ARG A 63 -8.52 -2.45 7.29
N ASP A 64 -9.78 -2.80 7.07
CA ASP A 64 -10.15 -3.78 6.04
C ASP A 64 -9.96 -3.23 4.63
N GLU A 65 -10.28 -1.96 4.40
CA GLU A 65 -9.97 -1.26 3.15
C GLU A 65 -8.45 -1.24 2.88
N LEU A 66 -7.64 -0.87 3.88
CA LEU A 66 -6.18 -0.86 3.75
C LEU A 66 -5.62 -2.26 3.46
N ARG A 67 -6.15 -3.28 4.14
CA ARG A 67 -5.77 -4.69 3.93
C ARG A 67 -6.12 -5.15 2.51
N HIS A 68 -7.27 -4.74 1.99
CA HIS A 68 -7.69 -5.06 0.62
C HIS A 68 -6.76 -4.40 -0.41
N THR A 69 -6.52 -3.10 -0.31
CA THR A 69 -5.63 -2.36 -1.21
C THR A 69 -4.20 -2.90 -1.17
N SER A 70 -3.68 -3.21 0.02
CA SER A 70 -2.34 -3.80 0.20
C SER A 70 -2.22 -5.16 -0.49
N ARG A 71 -3.24 -6.02 -0.36
CA ARG A 71 -3.24 -7.33 -1.05
C ARG A 71 -3.32 -7.19 -2.56
N ALA A 72 -4.16 -6.29 -3.06
CA ALA A 72 -4.26 -6.02 -4.50
C ALA A 72 -2.90 -5.55 -5.06
N TYR A 73 -2.23 -4.64 -4.35
CA TYR A 73 -0.89 -4.19 -4.73
C TYR A 73 0.14 -5.32 -4.74
N LEU A 74 0.18 -6.13 -3.68
CA LEU A 74 1.08 -7.28 -3.58
C LEU A 74 0.80 -8.32 -4.67
N SER A 75 -0.47 -8.59 -4.97
CA SER A 75 -0.86 -9.48 -6.06
C SER A 75 -0.36 -8.98 -7.41
N THR A 76 -0.48 -7.68 -7.68
CA THR A 76 0.01 -7.05 -8.92
C THR A 76 1.52 -7.20 -9.05
N ILE A 77 2.27 -6.94 -7.97
CA ILE A 77 3.73 -7.14 -7.95
C ILE A 77 4.08 -8.61 -8.19
N HIS A 78 3.41 -9.52 -7.48
CA HIS A 78 3.67 -10.96 -7.58
C HIS A 78 3.46 -11.46 -9.02
N SER A 79 2.34 -11.09 -9.63
CA SER A 79 2.04 -11.40 -11.03
C SER A 79 3.05 -10.78 -12.00
N ALA A 80 3.46 -9.53 -11.78
CA ALA A 80 4.42 -8.85 -12.65
C ALA A 80 5.82 -9.47 -12.57
N LEU A 81 6.25 -9.91 -11.39
CA LEU A 81 7.56 -10.52 -11.18
C LEU A 81 7.63 -11.99 -11.62
N GLY A 82 6.47 -12.64 -11.83
CA GLY A 82 6.39 -14.04 -12.23
C GLY A 82 6.89 -14.99 -11.13
N CYS A 83 6.85 -14.59 -9.87
CA CYS A 83 6.97 -15.55 -8.78
C CYS A 83 5.73 -16.44 -8.83
N SER A 84 5.92 -17.75 -8.81
CA SER A 84 4.88 -18.69 -8.40
C SER A 84 5.21 -19.09 -6.96
N THR A 85 4.18 -19.28 -6.13
CA THR A 85 4.34 -19.76 -4.76
C THR A 85 4.82 -21.20 -4.75
#